data_AF-A0A7S1D7P4-F1
#
_entry.id   AF-A0A7S1D7P4-F1
#
_cell.length_a   1.000
_cell.length_b   1.000
_cell.length_c   1.000
_cell.angle_alpha   90.00
_cell.angle_beta   90.00
_cell.angle_gamma   90.00
#
_symmetry.space_group_name_H-M   'P 1'
#
loop_
_entity.id
_entity.type
_entity.pdbx_description
1 polymer ?
#
loop_
_entity_poly.entity_id
_entity_poly.type
_entity_poly.pdbx_seq_one_letter_code
_entity_poly.pdbx_strand_id
1 'polypeptide(L)'
;KDGSLKATILEVGKTWMRKRQQNLLTEATTTALAATDMRSEKNKAFDLLDALSRSGSLPIACAELHVMVAVTHCFENDLIGTVIEDNANPIEKVEKSCLMLASTIHGVDGEARQLLSNDGERERLTGLFPMLLDN
;
A
#
# COMPACT_ATOMS: atom_id res chain seq x y z
N LYS A 1 -11.99 -14.02 -16.97
CA LYS A 1 -12.51 -12.89 -16.17
C LYS A 1 -12.23 -13.27 -14.73
N ASP A 2 -11.06 -12.89 -14.20
CA ASP A 2 -10.68 -13.08 -12.79
C ASP A 2 -10.51 -11.68 -12.21
N GLY A 3 -11.62 -11.10 -11.72
CA GLY A 3 -11.67 -9.74 -11.20
C GLY A 3 -11.41 -9.71 -9.70
N SER A 4 -10.32 -10.33 -9.26
CA SER A 4 -10.12 -10.75 -7.87
C SER A 4 -9.68 -9.64 -6.92
N LEU A 5 -9.35 -8.44 -7.39
CA LEU A 5 -8.85 -7.37 -6.52
C LEU A 5 -9.97 -6.42 -6.09
N LYS A 6 -10.08 -6.21 -4.77
CA LYS A 6 -10.93 -5.18 -4.17
C LYS A 6 -10.11 -4.18 -3.39
N ALA A 7 -10.45 -2.91 -3.51
CA ALA A 7 -9.86 -1.86 -2.70
C ALA A 7 -10.17 -2.12 -1.21
N THR A 8 -9.14 -2.07 -0.36
CA THR A 8 -9.30 -2.23 1.08
C THR A 8 -9.43 -0.88 1.74
N ILE A 9 -10.50 -0.68 2.50
CA ILE A 9 -10.67 0.52 3.32
C ILE A 9 -9.84 0.35 4.59
N LEU A 10 -8.86 1.23 4.80
CA LEU A 10 -8.11 1.31 6.04
C LEU A 10 -8.87 2.18 7.04
N GLU A 11 -9.42 1.56 8.09
CA GLU A 11 -10.02 2.29 9.20
C GLU A 11 -8.94 2.69 10.21
N VAL A 12 -8.79 4.00 10.43
CA VAL A 12 -7.94 4.52 11.49
C VAL A 12 -8.66 4.44 12.84
N GLY A 13 -7.91 4.14 13.91
CA GLY A 13 -8.47 4.08 15.26
C GLY A 13 -9.15 5.39 15.68
N LYS A 14 -10.24 5.28 16.44
CA LYS A 14 -11.08 6.41 16.88
C LYS A 14 -10.41 7.36 17.87
N THR A 15 -9.33 6.92 18.50
CA THR A 15 -8.62 7.67 19.53
C THR A 15 -7.13 7.50 19.33
N TRP A 16 -6.40 8.62 19.28
CA TRP A 16 -4.95 8.63 19.14
C TRP A 16 -4.31 9.14 20.43
N MET A 17 -3.18 8.56 20.82
CA MET A 17 -2.39 9.07 21.94
C MET A 17 -1.32 10.01 21.41
N ARG A 18 -1.41 11.29 21.79
CA ARG A 18 -0.43 12.31 21.42
C ARG A 18 0.49 12.57 22.60
N LYS A 19 1.79 12.46 22.38
CA LYS A 19 2.82 12.98 23.28
C LYS A 19 3.33 14.32 22.74
N ARG A 20 3.26 15.38 23.54
CA ARG A 20 3.67 16.73 23.14
C ARG A 20 4.42 17.44 24.26
N GLN A 21 5.44 18.19 23.91
CA GLN A 21 6.16 19.10 24.79
C GLN A 21 5.90 20.53 24.33
N GLN A 22 5.46 21.43 25.22
CA GLN A 22 5.07 22.79 24.82
C GLN A 22 6.29 23.66 24.51
N ASN A 23 7.34 23.51 25.30
CA ASN A 23 8.64 24.16 25.11
C ASN A 23 9.76 23.26 25.66
N LEU A 24 11.01 23.58 25.34
CA LEU A 24 12.18 22.76 25.68
C LEU A 24 12.34 22.49 27.19
N LEU A 25 11.81 23.36 28.05
CA LEU A 25 12.00 23.30 29.51
C LEU A 25 10.82 22.65 30.25
N THR A 26 9.68 22.42 29.58
CA THR A 26 8.51 21.72 30.15
C THR A 26 8.57 20.22 29.95
N GLU A 27 7.99 19.44 30.86
CA GLU A 27 7.82 18.00 30.66
C GLU A 27 6.84 17.68 29.51
N ALA A 28 7.04 16.53 28.88
CA ALA A 28 6.17 16.09 27.78
C ALA A 28 4.87 15.48 28.33
N THR A 29 3.73 16.02 27.91
CA THR A 29 2.40 15.54 28.30
C THR A 29 1.86 14.57 27.26
N THR A 30 1.21 13.50 27.72
CA THR A 30 0.48 12.57 26.86
C THR A 30 -1.02 12.80 26.99
N THR A 31 -1.71 12.99 25.87
CA THR A 31 -3.15 13.27 25.83
C THR A 31 -3.83 12.38 24.80
N ALA A 32 -5.03 11.88 25.11
CA ALA A 32 -5.89 11.25 24.11
C ALA A 32 -6.50 12.33 23.19
N LEU A 33 -6.53 12.06 21.89
CA LEU A 33 -7.18 12.89 20.88
C LEU A 33 -8.45 12.20 20.40
N ALA A 34 -9.58 12.90 20.47
CA ALA A 34 -10.83 12.45 19.87
C ALA A 34 -10.86 12.78 18.37
N ALA A 35 -11.86 12.25 17.65
CA ALA A 35 -11.97 12.42 16.20
C ALA A 35 -12.00 13.89 15.73
N THR A 36 -12.63 14.79 16.49
CA THR A 36 -12.66 16.23 16.20
C THR A 36 -11.28 16.86 16.33
N ASP A 37 -10.54 16.50 17.38
CA ASP A 37 -9.20 17.00 17.64
C ASP A 37 -8.21 16.46 16.60
N MET A 38 -8.33 15.19 16.23
CA MET A 38 -7.53 14.57 15.17
C MET A 38 -7.69 15.32 13.84
N ARG A 39 -8.92 15.71 13.47
CA ARG A 39 -9.15 16.51 12.27
C ARG A 39 -8.49 17.88 12.36
N SER A 40 -8.61 18.56 13.50
CA SER A 40 -7.98 19.86 13.72
C SER A 40 -6.45 19.78 13.63
N GLU A 41 -5.84 18.78 14.28
CA GLU A 41 -4.39 18.58 14.27
C GLU A 41 -3.88 18.17 12.89
N LYS A 42 -4.63 17.33 12.16
CA LYS A 42 -4.33 17.00 10.76
C LYS A 42 -4.26 18.26 9.90
N ASN A 43 -5.28 19.12 9.99
CA ASN A 43 -5.32 20.37 9.22
C ASN A 43 -4.12 21.26 9.56
N LYS A 44 -3.83 21.49 10.84
CA LYS A 44 -2.65 22.27 11.27
C LYS A 44 -1.34 21.72 10.72
N ALA A 45 -1.19 20.39 10.67
CA ALA A 45 -0.01 19.76 10.11
C ALA A 45 0.11 20.00 8.60
N PHE A 46 -0.99 19.91 7.84
CA PHE A 46 -1.00 20.22 6.42
C PHE A 46 -0.81 21.72 6.14
N ASP A 47 -1.37 22.61 6.94
CA ASP A 47 -1.15 24.06 6.82
C ASP A 47 0.32 24.40 7.06
N LEU A 48 0.96 23.77 8.05
CA LEU A 48 2.40 23.92 8.28
C LEU A 48 3.21 23.37 7.10
N LEU A 49 2.85 22.19 6.58
CA LEU A 49 3.52 21.61 5.42
C LEU A 49 3.38 22.50 4.18
N ASP A 50 2.20 23.08 3.96
CA ASP A 50 1.92 24.02 2.87
C ASP A 50 2.78 25.29 3.02
N ALA A 51 2.80 25.88 4.21
CA ALA A 51 3.61 27.06 4.49
C ALA A 51 5.12 26.79 4.29
N LEU A 52 5.62 25.65 4.81
CA LEU A 52 7.03 25.26 4.68
C LEU A 52 7.42 24.97 3.23
N SER A 53 6.52 24.33 2.47
CA SER A 53 6.74 24.04 1.05
C SER A 53 6.41 25.22 0.13
N ARG A 54 5.97 26.36 0.66
CA ARG A 54 5.41 27.49 -0.13
C ARG A 54 4.38 26.98 -1.16
N SER A 55 3.41 26.22 -0.66
CA SER A 55 2.37 25.54 -1.45
C SER A 55 2.94 24.66 -2.57
N GLY A 56 4.01 23.93 -2.24
CA GLY A 56 4.71 23.02 -3.17
C GLY A 56 5.78 23.64 -4.06
N SER A 57 6.00 24.97 -4.01
CA SER A 57 7.05 25.62 -4.81
C SER A 57 8.47 25.45 -4.25
N LEU A 58 8.61 25.13 -2.96
CA LEU A 58 9.88 24.83 -2.29
C LEU A 58 9.93 23.33 -1.97
N PRO A 59 10.88 22.56 -2.55
CA PRO A 59 11.02 21.13 -2.27
C PRO A 59 11.52 20.88 -0.83
N ILE A 60 11.03 19.81 -0.22
CA ILE A 60 11.46 19.36 1.11
C ILE A 60 12.53 18.28 0.93
N ALA A 61 13.80 18.66 1.03
CA ALA A 61 14.93 17.78 0.72
C ALA A 61 15.14 16.62 1.71
N CYS A 62 14.73 16.80 2.97
CA CYS A 62 14.97 15.84 4.07
C CYS A 62 13.65 15.32 4.65
N ALA A 63 12.76 14.82 3.79
CA ALA A 63 11.53 14.16 4.19
C ALA A 63 11.34 12.84 3.45
N GLU A 64 10.78 11.86 4.16
CA GLU A 64 10.37 10.58 3.60
C GLU A 64 8.84 10.52 3.60
N LEU A 65 8.26 10.18 2.45
CA LEU A 65 6.83 9.96 2.31
C LEU A 65 6.57 8.46 2.18
N HIS A 66 5.90 7.89 3.17
CA HIS A 66 5.42 6.52 3.11
C HIS A 66 3.98 6.49 2.58
N VAL A 67 3.77 5.82 1.46
CA VAL A 67 2.44 5.60 0.87
C VAL A 67 2.06 4.13 1.09
N MET A 68 0.93 3.90 1.75
CA MET A 68 0.38 2.56 1.95
C MET A 68 -0.79 2.35 0.99
N VAL A 69 -0.68 1.35 0.12
CA VAL A 69 -1.75 0.92 -0.78
C VAL A 69 -2.27 -0.43 -0.28
N ALA A 70 -3.56 -0.49 0.07
CA ALA A 70 -4.18 -1.69 0.61
C ALA A 70 -5.19 -2.28 -0.39
N VAL A 71 -4.97 -3.54 -0.76
CA VAL A 71 -5.81 -4.28 -1.69
C VAL A 71 -6.07 -5.67 -1.12
N THR A 72 -7.29 -6.16 -1.27
CA THR A 72 -7.69 -7.52 -0.88
C THR A 72 -7.88 -8.37 -2.13
N HIS A 73 -7.19 -9.51 -2.19
CA HIS A 73 -7.47 -10.56 -3.16
C HIS A 73 -8.68 -11.38 -2.69
N CYS A 74 -9.69 -11.49 -3.53
CA CYS A 74 -10.92 -12.24 -3.30
C CYS A 74 -10.96 -13.44 -4.24
N PHE A 75 -10.82 -14.64 -3.68
CA PHE A 75 -11.00 -15.87 -4.46
C PHE A 75 -12.45 -16.02 -4.90
N GLU A 76 -12.66 -16.39 -6.16
CA GLU A 76 -14.00 -16.65 -6.71
C GLU A 76 -14.54 -18.01 -6.24
N ASN A 77 -13.65 -19.00 -6.09
CA ASN A 77 -13.96 -20.34 -5.62
C ASN A 77 -13.44 -20.55 -4.19
N ASP A 78 -14.06 -21.48 -3.47
CA ASP A 78 -13.55 -21.95 -2.19
C ASP A 78 -12.30 -22.85 -2.37
N LEU A 79 -11.75 -23.33 -1.26
CA LEU A 79 -10.58 -24.20 -1.28
C LEU A 79 -10.86 -25.54 -1.97
N ILE A 80 -12.08 -26.07 -1.86
CA ILE A 80 -12.44 -27.35 -2.47
C ILE A 80 -12.50 -27.18 -3.99
N GLY A 81 -13.19 -26.15 -4.47
CA GLY A 81 -13.26 -25.83 -5.90
C GLY A 81 -11.86 -25.57 -6.48
N THR A 82 -11.03 -24.80 -5.78
CA THR A 82 -9.71 -24.42 -6.32
C THR A 82 -8.69 -25.56 -6.30
N VAL A 83 -8.57 -26.29 -5.19
CA VAL A 83 -7.50 -27.29 -5.01
C VAL A 83 -7.92 -28.68 -5.45
N ILE A 84 -9.19 -29.06 -5.23
CA ILE A 84 -9.66 -30.41 -5.51
C ILE A 84 -10.27 -30.50 -6.91
N GLU A 85 -11.19 -29.59 -7.23
CA GLU A 85 -11.91 -29.62 -8.51
C GLU A 85 -11.04 -29.09 -9.65
N ASP A 86 -10.47 -27.88 -9.49
CA ASP A 86 -9.64 -27.23 -10.50
C ASP A 86 -8.19 -27.73 -10.50
N ASN A 87 -7.76 -28.44 -9.45
CA ASN A 87 -6.36 -28.85 -9.22
C ASN A 87 -5.36 -27.71 -9.43
N ALA A 88 -5.74 -26.51 -8.99
CA ALA A 88 -4.97 -25.29 -9.15
C ALA A 88 -4.38 -24.83 -7.82
N ASN A 89 -3.17 -24.27 -7.87
CA ASN A 89 -2.55 -23.69 -6.69
C ASN A 89 -3.10 -22.26 -6.47
N PRO A 90 -3.84 -21.99 -5.38
CA PRO A 90 -4.40 -20.65 -5.13
C PRO A 90 -3.31 -19.58 -4.95
N ILE A 91 -2.09 -19.97 -4.59
CA ILE A 91 -0.96 -19.04 -4.42
C ILE A 91 -0.65 -18.33 -5.75
N GLU A 92 -0.72 -19.05 -6.87
CA GLU A 92 -0.41 -18.50 -8.19
C GLU A 92 -1.35 -17.33 -8.56
N LYS A 93 -2.62 -17.42 -8.16
CA LYS A 93 -3.60 -16.33 -8.37
C LYS A 93 -3.26 -15.07 -7.55
N VAL A 94 -2.75 -15.26 -6.33
CA VAL A 94 -2.29 -14.17 -5.47
C VAL A 94 -1.01 -13.54 -6.02
N GLU A 95 -0.05 -14.35 -6.47
CA GLU A 95 1.20 -13.90 -7.09
C GLU A 95 0.93 -13.04 -8.32
N LYS A 96 0.05 -13.49 -9.21
CA LYS A 96 -0.41 -12.69 -10.36
C LYS A 96 -0.98 -11.35 -9.92
N SER A 97 -1.84 -11.33 -8.91
CA SER A 97 -2.47 -10.11 -8.42
C SER A 97 -1.46 -9.14 -7.81
N CYS A 98 -0.49 -9.67 -7.06
CA CYS A 98 0.60 -8.90 -6.47
C CYS A 98 1.48 -8.29 -7.57
N LEU A 99 1.85 -9.08 -8.58
CA LEU A 99 2.69 -8.64 -9.69
C LEU A 99 2.00 -7.57 -10.53
N MET A 100 0.70 -7.72 -10.81
CA MET A 100 -0.09 -6.69 -11.50
C MET A 100 -0.15 -5.37 -10.70
N LEU A 101 -0.36 -5.45 -9.39
CA LEU A 101 -0.41 -4.26 -8.53
C LEU A 101 0.97 -3.57 -8.50
N ALA A 102 2.04 -4.37 -8.33
CA ALA A 102 3.39 -3.86 -8.29
C ALA A 102 3.80 -3.23 -9.63
N SER A 103 3.51 -3.88 -10.78
CA SER A 103 3.81 -3.31 -12.10
C SER A 103 3.12 -1.97 -12.32
N THR A 104 1.85 -1.88 -11.89
CA THR A 104 1.06 -0.63 -11.98
C THR A 104 1.64 0.46 -11.09
N ILE A 105 2.01 0.15 -9.84
CA ILE A 105 2.58 1.15 -8.90
C ILE A 105 3.95 1.64 -9.37
N HIS A 106 4.78 0.74 -9.90
CA HIS A 106 6.11 1.07 -10.39
C HIS A 106 6.12 1.64 -11.82
N GLY A 107 4.99 1.64 -12.52
CA GLY A 107 4.87 2.14 -13.89
C GLY A 107 5.65 1.31 -14.91
N VAL A 108 5.79 0.00 -14.67
CA VAL A 108 6.53 -0.96 -15.52
C VAL A 108 5.57 -1.91 -16.22
N ASP A 109 4.48 -1.38 -16.75
CA ASP A 109 3.47 -2.16 -17.46
C ASP A 109 4.10 -2.83 -18.69
N GLY A 110 4.08 -4.16 -18.73
CA GLY A 110 4.74 -4.98 -19.75
C GLY A 110 6.14 -5.47 -19.37
N GLU A 111 6.83 -4.82 -18.43
CA GLU A 111 8.18 -5.19 -17.97
C GLU A 111 8.19 -5.75 -16.53
N ALA A 112 7.06 -6.31 -16.08
CA ALA A 112 6.89 -6.79 -14.70
C ALA A 112 7.94 -7.84 -14.28
N ARG A 113 8.58 -8.51 -15.25
CA ARG A 113 9.69 -9.44 -15.04
C ARG A 113 10.87 -8.82 -14.29
N GLN A 114 11.09 -7.51 -14.45
CA GLN A 114 12.17 -6.78 -13.78
C GLN A 114 11.96 -6.66 -12.27
N LEU A 115 10.71 -6.74 -11.80
CA LEU A 115 10.36 -6.67 -10.38
C LEU A 115 10.69 -7.97 -9.62
N LEU A 116 10.94 -9.06 -10.33
CA LEU A 116 11.30 -10.34 -9.75
C LEU A 116 12.81 -10.43 -9.60
N SER A 117 13.32 -10.66 -8.39
CA SER A 117 14.77 -10.78 -8.14
C SER A 117 15.34 -12.18 -8.39
N ASN A 118 14.49 -13.21 -8.41
CA ASN A 118 14.92 -14.62 -8.52
C ASN A 118 14.65 -15.17 -9.92
N ASP A 119 15.67 -15.71 -10.57
CA ASP A 119 15.58 -16.24 -11.94
C ASP A 119 14.69 -17.48 -12.05
N GLY A 120 14.63 -18.33 -11.02
CA GLY A 120 13.71 -19.47 -11.00
C GLY A 120 12.25 -19.05 -10.94
N GLU A 121 11.94 -17.99 -10.19
CA GLU A 121 10.59 -17.41 -10.13
C GLU A 121 10.21 -16.72 -11.44
N ARG A 122 11.17 -16.07 -12.10
CA ARG A 122 10.95 -15.49 -13.44
C ARG A 122 10.54 -16.55 -14.44
N GLU A 123 11.26 -17.66 -14.51
CA GLU A 123 10.95 -18.74 -15.46
C GLU A 123 9.58 -19.37 -15.17
N ARG A 124 9.31 -19.71 -13.91
CA ARG A 124 8.03 -20.29 -13.49
C ARG A 124 6.86 -19.35 -13.79
N LEU A 125 6.95 -18.09 -13.38
CA LEU A 125 5.87 -17.12 -13.54
C LEU A 125 5.68 -16.73 -15.01
N THR A 126 6.74 -16.68 -15.82
CA THR A 126 6.62 -16.47 -17.28
C THR A 126 5.81 -17.62 -17.91
N GLY A 127 6.06 -18.87 -17.51
CA GLY A 127 5.27 -20.01 -17.98
C GLY A 127 3.78 -19.93 -17.59
N LEU A 128 3.48 -19.40 -16.40
CA LEU A 128 2.11 -19.29 -15.88
C LEU A 128 1.36 -18.06 -16.41
N PHE A 129 2.05 -16.93 -16.58
CA PHE A 129 1.48 -15.63 -16.89
C PHE A 129 2.21 -14.90 -18.04
N PRO A 130 2.28 -15.50 -19.24
CA PRO A 130 3.07 -14.96 -20.35
C PRO A 130 2.60 -13.54 -20.75
N MET A 131 1.28 -13.28 -20.78
CA MET A 131 0.77 -11.95 -21.13
C MET A 131 1.18 -10.82 -20.16
N LEU A 132 1.60 -11.15 -18.94
CA LEU A 132 2.04 -10.18 -17.93
C LEU A 132 3.56 -9.97 -17.94
N LEU A 133 4.32 -10.94 -18.47
CA LEU A 133 5.77 -11.04 -18.32
C LEU A 133 6.55 -11.11 -19.64
N ASP A 134 5.87 -11.40 -20.76
CA ASP A 134 6.41 -11.43 -22.11
C ASP A 134 5.87 -10.21 -22.89
N ASN A 135 6.45 -9.03 -22.61
CA ASN A 135 6.50 -7.90 -23.55
C ASN A 135 7.94 -7.37 -23.60
#